data_AF-A0A2X1WRD8-F1
#
_entry.id   AF-A0A2X1WRD8-F1
#
_cell.length_a   1.000
_cell.length_b   1.000
_cell.length_c   1.000
_cell.angle_alpha   90.00
_cell.angle_beta   90.00
_cell.angle_gamma   90.00
#
_symmetry.space_group_name_H-M   'P 1'
#
loop_
_entity.id
_entity.type
_entity.pdbx_description
1 polymer ?
#
loop_
_entity_poly.entity_id
_entity_poly.type
_entity_poly.pdbx_seq_one_letter_code
_entity_poly.pdbx_strand_id
1 'polypeptide(L)'
;MIYLLVDVGSTYTKLHLVDTSKNVILAGASSYTTVETDVREGFNKAYKKLREISDVKYDKILGCSSASGGLKVIAIGFFKKPHY
;
A
#
# COMPACT_ATOMS: atom_id res chain seq x y z
N MET A 1 -2.02 7.75 13.84
CA MET A 1 -2.02 6.28 13.70
C MET A 1 -1.44 5.98 12.33
N ILE A 2 -0.48 5.07 12.27
CA ILE A 2 0.20 4.70 11.04
C ILE A 2 -0.33 3.35 10.58
N TYR A 3 -0.84 3.31 9.36
CA TYR A 3 -1.33 2.09 8.73
C TYR A 3 -0.39 1.63 7.62
N LEU A 4 -0.18 0.32 7.52
CA LEU A 4 0.32 -0.31 6.31
C LEU A 4 -0.88 -0.74 5.47
N LEU A 5 -1.13 -0.02 4.37
CA LEU A 5 -2.14 -0.38 3.39
C LEU A 5 -1.55 -1.34 2.37
N VAL A 6 -2.24 -2.44 2.09
CA VAL A 6 -1.82 -3.49 1.17
C VAL A 6 -2.89 -3.68 0.10
N ASP A 7 -2.51 -3.53 -1.16
CA ASP A 7 -3.36 -3.76 -2.34
C ASP A 7 -2.78 -4.93 -3.14
N VAL A 8 -3.41 -6.10 -3.09
CA VAL A 8 -3.05 -7.26 -3.90
C VAL A 8 -3.90 -7.26 -5.17
N GLY A 9 -3.41 -6.58 -6.21
CA GLY A 9 -4.04 -6.54 -7.53
C GLY A 9 -3.68 -7.74 -8.39
N SER A 10 -4.36 -7.91 -9.53
CA SER A 10 -4.07 -8.97 -10.51
C SER A 10 -2.65 -8.88 -11.11
N THR A 11 -2.13 -7.67 -11.29
CA THR A 11 -0.79 -7.44 -11.88
C THR A 11 0.24 -7.01 -10.85
N TYR A 12 -0.14 -6.17 -9.88
CA TYR A 12 0.78 -5.58 -8.90
C TYR A 12 0.25 -5.67 -7.48
N THR A 13 1.14 -6.06 -6.57
CA THR A 13 0.98 -5.94 -5.13
C THR A 13 1.64 -4.63 -4.68
N LYS A 14 0.87 -3.73 -4.08
CA LYS A 14 1.31 -2.40 -3.67
C LYS A 14 1.14 -2.22 -2.17
N LEU A 15 2.12 -1.59 -1.53
CA LEU A 15 2.12 -1.32 -0.11
C LEU A 15 2.39 0.17 0.14
N HIS A 16 1.64 0.78 1.07
CA HIS A 16 1.81 2.17 1.45
C HIS A 16 1.75 2.34 2.97
N LEU A 17 2.70 3.09 3.54
CA LEU A 17 2.62 3.58 4.91
C LEU A 17 1.87 4.91 4.90
N VAL A 18 0.79 5.00 5.68
CA VAL A 18 -0.06 6.19 5.74
C VAL A 18 -0.19 6.64 7.19
N ASP A 19 0.14 7.90 7.46
CA ASP A 19 -0.16 8.56 8.73
C ASP A 19 -1.50 9.28 8.60
N THR A 20 -2.54 8.72 9.22
CA THR A 20 -3.89 9.30 9.19
C THR A 20 -4.05 10.49 10.13
N SER A 21 -3.11 10.73 11.05
CA SER A 21 -3.14 11.92 11.90
C SER A 21 -2.63 13.14 11.13
N LYS A 22 -1.66 12.94 10.23
CA LYS A 22 -1.10 13.99 9.36
C LYS A 22 -1.71 14.02 7.96
N ASN A 23 -2.51 13.02 7.59
CA ASN A 23 -3.07 12.82 6.25
C ASN A 23 -1.98 12.76 5.16
N VAL A 24 -0.89 12.03 5.42
CA VAL A 24 0.24 11.90 4.48
C VAL A 24 0.60 10.45 4.21
N ILE A 25 1.12 10.19 3.01
CA ILE A 25 1.79 8.93 2.67
C ILE A 25 3.26 9.08 3.07
N LEU A 26 3.74 8.19 3.92
CA LEU A 26 5.10 8.21 4.45
C LEU A 26 6.09 7.47 3.52
N ALA A 27 5.65 6.36 2.93
CA ALA A 27 6.42 5.57 1.98
C ALA A 27 5.51 4.67 1.16
N GLY A 28 5.96 4.24 -0.01
CA GLY A 28 5.26 3.29 -0.85
C GLY A 28 6.21 2.41 -1.64
N ALA A 29 5.81 1.17 -1.91
CA ALA A 29 6.54 0.25 -2.77
C ALA A 29 5.60 -0.74 -3.46
N SER A 30 6.05 -1.33 -4.57
CA SER A 30 5.28 -2.33 -5.30
C SER A 30 6.14 -3.46 -5.88
N SER A 31 5.48 -4.57 -6.16
CA SER A 31 6.05 -5.73 -6.86
C SER A 31 5.00 -6.33 -7.77
N TYR A 32 5.42 -7.08 -8.78
CA TYR A 32 4.51 -7.93 -9.55
C TYR A 32 3.78 -8.89 -8.61
N THR A 33 2.47 -9.06 -8.85
CA THR A 33 1.68 -10.05 -8.13
C THR A 33 1.97 -11.43 -8.69
N THR A 34 2.11 -12.38 -7.80
CA THR A 34 2.34 -13.79 -8.06
C THR A 34 1.03 -14.57 -7.88
N VAL A 35 -0.02 -14.19 -8.63
CA VAL A 35 -1.36 -14.81 -8.51
C VAL A 35 -1.38 -16.27 -8.95
N GLU A 36 -0.55 -16.64 -9.92
CA GLU A 36 -0.47 -18.00 -10.47
C GLU A 36 0.36 -18.95 -9.58
N THR A 37 1.14 -18.40 -8.64
CA THR A 37 1.97 -19.18 -7.70
C THR A 37 1.52 -18.93 -6.25
N ASP A 38 2.24 -18.09 -5.50
CA ASP A 38 1.87 -17.67 -4.14
C ASP A 38 1.93 -16.14 -4.03
N VAL A 39 0.79 -15.51 -3.78
CA VAL A 39 0.64 -14.05 -3.58
C VAL A 39 1.53 -13.48 -2.47
N ARG A 40 1.96 -14.32 -1.51
CA ARG A 40 2.91 -13.93 -0.46
C ARG A 40 4.27 -13.56 -1.03
N GLU A 41 4.69 -14.12 -2.15
CA GLU A 41 5.95 -13.72 -2.79
C GLU A 41 5.90 -12.27 -3.27
N GLY A 42 4.83 -11.89 -3.97
CA GLY A 42 4.58 -10.51 -4.41
C GLY A 42 4.56 -9.55 -3.22
N PHE A 43 3.86 -9.93 -2.15
CA PHE A 43 3.83 -9.16 -0.91
C PHE A 43 5.21 -9.00 -0.28
N ASN A 44 5.95 -10.09 -0.06
CA ASN A 44 7.26 -10.07 0.59
C ASN A 44 8.29 -9.25 -0.20
N LYS A 45 8.27 -9.36 -1.54
CA LYS A 45 9.12 -8.54 -2.43
C LYS A 45 8.79 -7.05 -2.29
N ALA A 46 7.50 -6.69 -2.31
CA ALA A 46 7.09 -5.29 -2.13
C ALA A 46 7.39 -4.78 -0.71
N TYR A 47 7.23 -5.62 0.32
CA TYR A 47 7.52 -5.29 1.71
C TYR A 47 9.01 -5.06 1.95
N LYS A 48 9.88 -5.90 1.37
CA LYS A 48 11.33 -5.70 1.43
C LYS A 48 11.72 -4.35 0.83
N LYS A 49 11.23 -4.02 -0.37
CA LYS A 49 11.47 -2.72 -1.01
C LYS A 49 10.96 -1.56 -0.15
N LEU A 50 9.78 -1.71 0.47
CA LEU A 50 9.23 -0.68 1.36
C LEU A 50 10.15 -0.44 2.56
N ARG A 51 10.76 -1.49 3.11
CA ARG A 51 11.69 -1.41 4.24
C ARG A 51 13.05 -0.83 3.88
N GLU A 52 13.48 -0.96 2.63
CA GLU A 52 14.64 -0.24 2.11
C GLU A 52 14.37 1.28 2.02
N ILE A 53 13.12 1.70 1.85
CA ILE A 53 12.71 3.12 1.79
C ILE A 53 12.43 3.69 3.18
N SER A 54 11.83 2.90 4.08
CA SER A 54 11.39 3.39 5.40
C SER A 54 11.31 2.29 6.46
N ASP A 55 11.96 2.56 7.60
CA ASP A 55 11.86 1.73 8.81
C ASP A 55 10.75 2.19 9.77
N VAL A 56 9.83 3.04 9.30
CA VAL A 56 8.69 3.49 10.11
C VAL A 56 7.84 2.29 10.52
N LYS A 57 7.59 2.19 11.83
CA LYS A 57 6.66 1.23 12.42
C LYS A 57 5.22 1.65 12.13
N TYR A 58 4.35 0.65 11.94
CA TYR A 58 2.92 0.85 11.77
C TYR A 58 2.16 0.17 12.90
N ASP A 59 0.98 0.70 13.21
CA ASP A 59 0.13 0.20 14.28
C ASP A 59 -0.76 -0.95 13.78
N LYS A 60 -1.20 -0.88 12.51
CA LYS A 60 -2.13 -1.84 11.90
C LYS A 60 -1.84 -2.05 10.42
N ILE A 61 -2.20 -3.23 9.93
CA ILE A 61 -2.19 -3.57 8.50
C ILE A 61 -3.63 -3.66 8.02
N LEU A 62 -3.93 -3.01 6.89
CA LEU A 62 -5.21 -3.12 6.21
C LEU A 62 -4.96 -3.59 4.78
N GLY A 63 -5.60 -4.70 4.39
CA GLY A 63 -5.41 -5.31 3.09
C GLY A 63 -6.69 -5.32 2.25
N CYS A 64 -6.56 -5.08 0.95
CA CYS A 64 -7.58 -5.39 -0.04
C CYS A 64 -6.98 -6.28 -1.14
N SER A 65 -7.83 -7.06 -1.81
CA SER A 65 -7.41 -7.87 -2.95
C SER A 65 -8.51 -7.95 -3.99
N SER A 66 -8.12 -7.81 -5.27
CA SER A 66 -9.00 -8.03 -6.41
C SER A 66 -8.80 -9.40 -7.08
N ALA A 67 -7.82 -10.19 -6.62
CA ALA A 67 -7.45 -11.47 -7.22
C ALA A 67 -8.57 -12.55 -7.16
N SER A 68 -9.65 -12.31 -6.41
CA SER A 68 -10.85 -13.17 -6.35
C SER A 68 -12.13 -12.50 -6.90
N GLY A 69 -11.99 -11.45 -7.73
CA GLY A 69 -13.11 -10.90 -8.51
C GLY A 69 -13.97 -9.83 -7.82
N GLY A 70 -13.58 -9.33 -6.64
CA GLY A 70 -14.37 -8.30 -5.95
C GLY A 70 -13.53 -7.27 -5.21
N LEU A 71 -13.19 -6.15 -5.87
CA LEU A 71 -13.65 -4.81 -5.46
C LEU A 71 -13.15 -3.70 -6.41
N LYS A 72 -13.96 -2.66 -6.60
CA LYS A 72 -13.57 -1.35 -7.15
C LYS A 72 -13.19 -0.41 -6.00
N VAL A 73 -11.98 0.13 -6.01
CA VAL A 73 -11.57 1.22 -5.11
C VAL A 73 -11.24 2.45 -5.95
N ILE A 74 -11.87 3.59 -5.66
CA ILE A 74 -11.50 4.91 -6.19
C ILE A 74 -11.20 5.81 -4.98
N ALA A 75 -9.99 6.34 -4.91
CA ALA A 75 -9.63 7.42 -3.98
C ALA A 75 -9.11 8.61 -4.79
N ILE A 76 -9.85 9.73 -4.78
CA ILE A 76 -9.47 10.99 -5.42
C ILE A 76 -9.16 12.00 -4.30
N GLY A 77 -7.88 12.38 -4.16
CA GLY A 77 -7.44 13.46 -3.30
C GLY A 77 -7.11 14.70 -4.12
N PHE A 78 -7.83 15.80 -3.92
CA PHE A 78 -7.49 17.12 -4.44
C PHE A 78 -7.12 18.02 -3.27
N PHE A 79 -5.93 18.64 -3.30
CA PHE A 79 -5.54 19.65 -2.31
C PHE A 79 -5.07 20.94 -3.00
N LYS A 80 -5.60 22.09 -2.56
CA LYS A 80 -5.17 23.44 -2.95
C LYS A 80 -4.80 24.26 -1.68
N LYS A 81 -3.62 24.90 -1.73
CA LYS A 81 -2.78 25.58 -0.70
C LYS A 81 -3.44 26.51 0.34
N PRO A 82 -2.77 26.76 1.49
CA PRO A 82 -2.64 28.11 2.05
C PRO A 82 -1.38 28.81 1.50
N HIS A 83 -1.56 30.03 0.98
CA HIS A 83 -0.53 31.05 1.01
C HIS A 83 -0.62 31.72 2.39
N TYR A 84 0.45 31.67 3.17
CA TYR A 84 0.74 32.62 4.23
C TYR A 84 2.22 32.96 4.13
#